data_AF-A0A7L3GCX5-F1
#
_entry.id   AF-A0A7L3GCX5-F1
#
_cell.length_a   1.000
_cell.length_b   1.000
_cell.length_c   1.000
_cell.angle_alpha   90.00
_cell.angle_beta   90.00
_cell.angle_gamma   90.00
#
_symmetry.space_group_name_H-M   'P 1'
#
loop_
_entity.id
_entity.type
_entity.pdbx_description
1 polymer ?
#
loop_
_entity_poly.entity_id
_entity_poly.type
_entity_poly.pdbx_seq_one_letter_code
_entity_poly.pdbx_strand_id
1 'polypeptide(L)'
;AASPLSPTRLTRLQEKEELRQLNDRLATYIERVRALEADKSALQQRLAEQQAVSERELGSLRLRYEAELADARRALDDIAIERATLQVELGKIGEEHRQLHGRNSKKEADLNLAQARIRDLDAQLNAKEADLATALNENRSLEKYLRELKDQVVTLELSLEDAKKHLHSEMLRRVDLENHMKTLQEQMMFQKRLHEDELKESKRVHEIRIAEIESCRQRELESKLSDALQGLRKQHEEQIQAYKEDLERTFGAKVENAQLFAEKNSDFANAAREELMQTKLRVDSLTSQINQYQSQNVALENRIRELQETLDYDRDLHRRRMAEKEKETAQAQQQAQAQLEEYERLLDVKLALDLEINAYRKMLEGEEQRLKLSPSPSPHSTATQATSQGRRFLHGKKRKMKEAKKRGHSTGFKTVQHASSSGNISIEEIDADGKFVRLKNNSEK
;
A
#
# COMPACT_ATOMS: atom_id res chain seq x y z
N ALA A 1 -185.75 187.37 135.36
CA ALA A 1 -186.45 188.66 135.54
C ALA A 1 -185.82 189.71 134.63
N ALA A 2 -186.57 190.74 134.23
CA ALA A 2 -186.14 192.03 133.68
C ALA A 2 -185.25 192.10 132.40
N SER A 3 -185.39 193.25 131.73
CA SER A 3 -184.69 193.79 130.55
C SER A 3 -183.26 194.34 130.89
N PRO A 4 -182.50 195.06 130.03
CA PRO A 4 -182.75 195.49 128.63
C PRO A 4 -181.56 195.47 127.60
N LEU A 5 -181.92 195.59 126.30
CA LEU A 5 -181.28 196.35 125.19
C LEU A 5 -179.73 196.36 124.94
N SER A 6 -179.29 195.90 123.75
CA SER A 6 -178.38 196.60 122.78
C SER A 6 -177.98 195.70 121.56
N PRO A 7 -177.49 196.23 120.40
CA PRO A 7 -177.28 195.50 119.13
C PRO A 7 -175.78 195.21 118.81
N THR A 8 -175.29 194.50 117.77
CA THR A 8 -175.84 193.91 116.51
C THR A 8 -174.88 192.77 116.08
N ARG A 9 -175.18 191.46 116.12
CA ARG A 9 -176.10 190.59 115.34
C ARG A 9 -175.78 190.28 113.85
N LEU A 10 -174.57 190.51 113.31
CA LEU A 10 -174.29 190.31 111.86
C LEU A 10 -173.24 189.26 111.42
N THR A 11 -172.11 189.03 112.12
CA THR A 11 -170.97 188.27 111.55
C THR A 11 -170.91 186.76 111.82
N ARG A 12 -171.54 186.26 112.90
CA ARG A 12 -171.39 184.87 113.41
C ARG A 12 -171.88 183.74 112.50
N LEU A 13 -172.42 184.06 111.32
CA LEU A 13 -172.81 183.09 110.29
C LEU A 13 -171.63 182.78 109.34
N GLN A 14 -170.81 183.78 109.01
CA GLN A 14 -169.72 183.66 108.04
C GLN A 14 -168.64 182.69 108.51
N GLU A 15 -168.23 182.80 109.79
CA GLU A 15 -167.26 181.90 110.45
C GLU A 15 -167.65 180.41 110.30
N LYS A 16 -168.96 180.10 110.31
CA LYS A 16 -169.47 178.72 110.23
C LYS A 16 -169.46 178.17 108.80
N GLU A 17 -169.63 179.03 107.79
CA GLU A 17 -169.53 178.62 106.39
C GLU A 17 -168.06 178.50 105.94
N GLU A 18 -167.17 179.36 106.43
CA GLU A 18 -165.72 179.22 106.25
C GLU A 18 -165.19 177.92 106.86
N LEU A 19 -165.60 177.60 108.10
CA LEU A 19 -165.27 176.31 108.73
C LEU A 19 -165.83 175.12 107.95
N ARG A 20 -166.96 175.26 107.25
CA ARG A 20 -167.46 174.18 106.39
C ARG A 20 -166.61 174.03 105.13
N GLN A 21 -166.30 175.12 104.42
CA GLN A 21 -165.41 175.09 103.25
C GLN A 21 -164.01 174.55 103.58
N LEU A 22 -163.48 174.87 104.77
CA LEU A 22 -162.21 174.31 105.26
C LEU A 22 -162.30 172.80 105.52
N ASN A 23 -163.39 172.30 106.09
CA ASN A 23 -163.61 170.86 106.27
C ASN A 23 -163.84 170.14 104.92
N ASP A 24 -164.60 170.74 104.00
CA ASP A 24 -164.83 170.19 102.65
C ASP A 24 -163.50 170.11 101.85
N ARG A 25 -162.60 171.11 102.03
CA ARG A 25 -161.21 171.08 101.50
C ARG A 25 -160.31 170.06 102.21
N LEU A 26 -160.45 169.88 103.53
CA LEU A 26 -159.71 168.86 104.27
C LEU A 26 -160.16 167.44 103.90
N ALA A 27 -161.47 167.22 103.71
CA ALA A 27 -162.02 165.94 103.27
C ALA A 27 -161.48 165.57 101.88
N THR A 28 -161.59 166.47 100.89
CA THR A 28 -161.03 166.25 99.55
C THR A 28 -159.50 166.09 99.54
N TYR A 29 -158.77 166.76 100.45
CA TYR A 29 -157.33 166.54 100.61
C TYR A 29 -157.02 165.16 101.24
N ILE A 30 -157.78 164.72 102.25
CA ILE A 30 -157.64 163.40 102.87
C ILE A 30 -158.00 162.29 101.88
N GLU A 31 -159.04 162.47 101.06
CA GLU A 31 -159.38 161.58 99.95
C GLU A 31 -158.25 161.52 98.91
N ARG A 32 -157.64 162.67 98.57
CA ARG A 32 -156.51 162.72 97.65
C ARG A 32 -155.25 162.07 98.23
N VAL A 33 -154.98 162.22 99.52
CA VAL A 33 -153.89 161.52 100.22
C VAL A 33 -154.15 160.02 100.26
N ARG A 34 -155.35 159.57 100.63
CA ARG A 34 -155.74 158.15 100.61
C ARG A 34 -155.65 157.54 99.21
N ALA A 35 -156.03 158.29 98.17
CA ALA A 35 -155.85 157.86 96.78
C ALA A 35 -154.36 157.73 96.44
N LEU A 36 -153.52 158.70 96.83
CA LEU A 36 -152.06 158.62 96.61
C LEU A 36 -151.38 157.52 97.45
N GLU A 37 -151.90 157.19 98.64
CA GLU A 37 -151.45 156.07 99.46
C GLU A 37 -151.87 154.73 98.84
N ALA A 38 -153.09 154.63 98.31
CA ALA A 38 -153.55 153.48 97.54
C ALA A 38 -152.72 153.30 96.25
N ASP A 39 -152.55 154.36 95.45
CA ASP A 39 -151.70 154.38 94.25
C ASP A 39 -150.26 153.97 94.58
N LYS A 40 -149.68 154.51 95.66
CA LYS A 40 -148.35 154.14 96.15
C LYS A 40 -148.29 152.66 96.55
N SER A 41 -149.29 152.14 97.26
CA SER A 41 -149.33 150.73 97.65
C SER A 41 -149.46 149.80 96.42
N ALA A 42 -150.26 150.18 95.43
CA ALA A 42 -150.42 149.45 94.17
C ALA A 42 -149.16 149.52 93.29
N LEU A 43 -148.44 150.64 93.29
CA LEU A 43 -147.13 150.78 92.65
C LEU A 43 -146.06 149.96 93.37
N GLN A 44 -146.07 149.89 94.70
CA GLN A 44 -145.17 149.04 95.48
C GLN A 44 -145.46 147.55 95.24
N GLN A 45 -146.73 147.14 95.16
CA GLN A 45 -147.13 145.79 94.78
C GLN A 45 -146.66 145.45 93.36
N ARG A 46 -146.95 146.31 92.36
CA ARG A 46 -146.48 146.12 90.98
C ARG A 46 -144.97 146.06 90.85
N LEU A 47 -144.23 146.86 91.64
CA LEU A 47 -142.76 146.81 91.67
C LEU A 47 -142.28 145.46 92.22
N ALA A 48 -142.86 144.99 93.33
CA ALA A 48 -142.53 143.70 93.92
C ALA A 48 -142.94 142.51 93.01
N GLU A 49 -144.06 142.61 92.31
CA GLU A 49 -144.51 141.65 91.29
C GLU A 49 -143.53 141.61 90.11
N GLN A 50 -143.14 142.77 89.57
CA GLN A 50 -142.16 142.87 88.49
C GLN A 50 -140.79 142.33 88.93
N GLN A 51 -140.32 142.68 90.13
CA GLN A 51 -139.08 142.13 90.70
C GLN A 51 -139.16 140.61 90.83
N ALA A 52 -140.24 140.07 91.42
CA ALA A 52 -140.42 138.63 91.57
C ALA A 52 -140.62 137.89 90.22
N VAL A 53 -141.16 138.55 89.18
CA VAL A 53 -141.20 138.01 87.81
C VAL A 53 -139.80 138.01 87.21
N SER A 54 -139.06 139.12 87.26
CA SER A 54 -137.69 139.20 86.75
C SER A 54 -136.75 138.23 87.48
N GLU A 55 -136.89 138.01 88.78
CA GLU A 55 -136.12 137.02 89.54
C GLU A 55 -136.44 135.58 89.09
N ARG A 56 -137.72 135.25 88.81
CA ARG A 56 -138.11 133.95 88.25
C ARG A 56 -137.64 133.76 86.82
N GLU A 57 -137.67 134.81 85.99
CA GLU A 57 -137.18 134.80 84.62
C GLU A 57 -135.65 134.62 84.59
N LEU A 58 -134.92 135.36 85.42
CA LEU A 58 -133.47 135.19 85.61
C LEU A 58 -133.12 133.81 86.18
N GLY A 59 -133.93 133.27 87.10
CA GLY A 59 -133.77 131.90 87.61
C GLY A 59 -134.01 130.84 86.53
N SER A 60 -135.08 130.98 85.74
CA SER A 60 -135.39 130.12 84.60
C SER A 60 -134.31 130.18 83.51
N LEU A 61 -133.78 131.36 83.23
CA LEU A 61 -132.69 131.57 82.28
C LEU A 61 -131.37 130.96 82.77
N ARG A 62 -131.04 131.11 84.07
CA ARG A 62 -129.89 130.43 84.71
C ARG A 62 -130.03 128.92 84.59
N LEU A 63 -131.17 128.35 84.96
CA LEU A 63 -131.40 126.89 84.89
C LEU A 63 -131.28 126.35 83.45
N ARG A 64 -131.70 127.12 82.43
CA ARG A 64 -131.49 126.76 81.02
C ARG A 64 -130.00 126.77 80.64
N TYR A 65 -129.28 127.85 80.95
CA TYR A 65 -127.84 127.90 80.69
C TYR A 65 -127.04 126.87 81.49
N GLU A 66 -127.44 126.55 82.72
CA GLU A 66 -126.83 125.48 83.53
C GLU A 66 -127.07 124.09 82.91
N ALA A 67 -128.25 123.84 82.33
CA ALA A 67 -128.54 122.62 81.56
C ALA A 67 -127.74 122.57 80.24
N GLU A 68 -127.75 123.65 79.45
CA GLU A 68 -126.97 123.76 78.20
C GLU A 68 -125.46 123.58 78.45
N LEU A 69 -124.92 124.14 79.54
CA LEU A 69 -123.54 123.94 79.95
C LEU A 69 -123.26 122.52 80.47
N ALA A 70 -124.24 121.84 81.07
CA ALA A 70 -124.11 120.45 81.49
C ALA A 70 -124.10 119.49 80.28
N ASP A 71 -124.97 119.71 79.30
CA ASP A 71 -125.02 118.90 78.08
C ASP A 71 -123.84 119.18 77.15
N ALA A 72 -123.37 120.43 77.06
CA ALA A 72 -122.12 120.76 76.36
C ALA A 72 -120.89 120.10 77.02
N ARG A 73 -120.86 119.97 78.35
CA ARG A 73 -119.80 119.22 79.06
C ARG A 73 -119.88 117.72 78.76
N ARG A 74 -121.06 117.10 78.85
CA ARG A 74 -121.28 115.69 78.48
C ARG A 74 -120.76 115.41 77.07
N ALA A 75 -121.17 116.22 76.08
CA ALA A 75 -120.71 116.06 74.71
C ALA A 75 -119.19 116.22 74.54
N LEU A 76 -118.54 117.10 75.32
CA LEU A 76 -117.08 117.22 75.33
C LEU A 76 -116.39 116.01 75.98
N ASP A 77 -116.95 115.47 77.06
CA ASP A 77 -116.44 114.26 77.72
C ASP A 77 -116.62 113.02 76.84
N ASP A 78 -117.77 112.85 76.19
CA ASP A 78 -118.06 111.79 75.23
C ASP A 78 -117.10 111.85 74.03
N ILE A 79 -116.91 113.02 73.41
CA ILE A 79 -115.95 113.24 72.32
C ILE A 79 -114.50 113.01 72.80
N ALA A 80 -114.18 113.32 74.06
CA ALA A 80 -112.85 113.03 74.62
C ALA A 80 -112.62 111.52 74.81
N ILE A 81 -113.66 110.76 75.19
CA ILE A 81 -113.65 109.29 75.26
C ILE A 81 -113.51 108.68 73.87
N GLU A 82 -114.33 109.09 72.89
CA GLU A 82 -114.24 108.63 71.49
C GLU A 82 -112.86 108.91 70.88
N ARG A 83 -112.31 110.11 71.10
CA ARG A 83 -110.96 110.45 70.64
C ARG A 83 -109.90 109.57 71.31
N ALA A 84 -110.07 109.22 72.58
CA ALA A 84 -109.15 108.35 73.31
C ALA A 84 -109.23 106.89 72.83
N THR A 85 -110.43 106.35 72.56
CA THR A 85 -110.59 104.99 72.01
C THR A 85 -110.00 104.90 70.61
N LEU A 86 -110.31 105.85 69.72
CA LEU A 86 -109.74 105.93 68.37
C LEU A 86 -108.20 106.09 68.38
N GLN A 87 -107.65 106.86 69.33
CA GLN A 87 -106.21 106.99 69.50
C GLN A 87 -105.55 105.67 69.95
N VAL A 88 -106.21 104.89 70.81
CA VAL A 88 -105.75 103.55 71.21
C VAL A 88 -105.86 102.54 70.06
N GLU A 89 -106.92 102.61 69.26
CA GLU A 89 -107.10 101.74 68.08
C GLU A 89 -106.08 102.04 66.97
N LEU A 90 -105.83 103.32 66.69
CA LEU A 90 -104.76 103.74 65.77
C LEU A 90 -103.38 103.29 66.28
N GLY A 91 -103.17 103.31 67.60
CA GLY A 91 -101.98 102.73 68.24
C GLY A 91 -101.83 101.23 67.96
N LYS A 92 -102.87 100.43 68.22
CA LYS A 92 -102.92 98.98 67.96
C LYS A 92 -102.66 98.66 66.49
N ILE A 93 -103.40 99.29 65.57
CA ILE A 93 -103.24 99.10 64.12
C ILE A 93 -101.82 99.49 63.67
N GLY A 94 -101.26 100.57 64.24
CA GLY A 94 -99.88 100.98 64.01
C GLY A 94 -98.82 100.00 64.56
N GLU A 95 -99.14 99.21 65.59
CA GLU A 95 -98.30 98.10 66.07
C GLU A 95 -98.44 96.86 65.21
N GLU A 96 -99.66 96.46 64.87
CA GLU A 96 -99.95 95.33 63.98
C GLU A 96 -99.31 95.52 62.61
N HIS A 97 -99.43 96.71 62.01
CA HIS A 97 -98.77 97.05 60.75
C HIS A 97 -97.23 96.94 60.86
N ARG A 98 -96.63 97.44 61.95
CA ARG A 98 -95.17 97.29 62.18
C ARG A 98 -94.76 95.82 62.33
N GLN A 99 -95.55 95.01 63.03
CA GLN A 99 -95.29 93.57 63.18
C GLN A 99 -95.44 92.81 61.86
N LEU A 100 -96.48 93.10 61.07
CA LEU A 100 -96.72 92.48 59.76
C LEU A 100 -95.66 92.89 58.75
N HIS A 101 -95.30 94.18 58.67
CA HIS A 101 -94.22 94.66 57.82
C HIS A 101 -92.87 94.03 58.19
N GLY A 102 -92.56 93.94 59.48
CA GLY A 102 -91.35 93.26 59.98
C GLY A 102 -91.34 91.74 59.75
N ARG A 103 -92.51 91.09 59.66
CA ARG A 103 -92.63 89.68 59.23
C ARG A 103 -92.47 89.54 57.72
N ASN A 104 -93.05 90.44 56.94
CA ASN A 104 -92.98 90.41 55.47
C ASN A 104 -91.55 90.65 54.98
N SER A 105 -90.87 91.68 55.49
CA SER A 105 -89.45 91.97 55.17
C SER A 105 -88.53 90.78 55.48
N LYS A 106 -88.78 90.04 56.57
CA LYS A 106 -88.06 88.78 56.85
C LYS A 106 -88.38 87.68 55.83
N LYS A 107 -89.63 87.56 55.38
CA LYS A 107 -90.02 86.57 54.36
C LYS A 107 -89.50 86.91 52.97
N GLU A 108 -89.39 88.19 52.63
CA GLU A 108 -88.71 88.67 51.42
C GLU A 108 -87.20 88.35 51.47
N ALA A 109 -86.55 88.54 52.63
CA ALA A 109 -85.15 88.12 52.83
C ALA A 109 -84.97 86.59 52.73
N ASP A 110 -85.82 85.80 53.39
CA ASP A 110 -85.83 84.32 53.30
C ASP A 110 -85.98 83.87 51.83
N LEU A 111 -86.90 84.49 51.09
CA LEU A 111 -87.19 84.18 49.69
C LEU A 111 -86.03 84.57 48.76
N ASN A 112 -85.39 85.71 48.98
CA ASN A 112 -84.20 86.12 48.22
C ASN A 112 -83.02 85.16 48.46
N LEU A 113 -82.81 84.70 49.69
CA LEU A 113 -81.81 83.68 50.02
C LEU A 113 -82.12 82.32 49.38
N ALA A 114 -83.40 81.92 49.36
CA ALA A 114 -83.83 80.71 48.66
C ALA A 114 -83.61 80.81 47.14
N GLN A 115 -83.92 81.96 46.52
CA GLN A 115 -83.67 82.20 45.10
C GLN A 115 -82.17 82.19 44.75
N ALA A 116 -81.32 82.78 45.60
CA ALA A 116 -79.87 82.70 45.42
C ALA A 116 -79.40 81.23 45.44
N ARG A 117 -79.80 80.47 46.45
CA ARG A 117 -79.46 79.05 46.58
C ARG A 117 -79.97 78.18 45.42
N ILE A 118 -81.12 78.50 44.84
CA ILE A 118 -81.61 77.82 43.62
C ILE A 118 -80.64 78.09 42.46
N ARG A 119 -80.27 79.35 42.20
CA ARG A 119 -79.30 79.70 41.13
C ARG A 119 -77.94 79.03 41.34
N ASP A 120 -77.46 78.94 42.59
CA ASP A 120 -76.20 78.26 42.92
C ASP A 120 -76.27 76.74 42.65
N LEU A 121 -77.42 76.12 42.89
CA LEU A 121 -77.66 74.70 42.61
C LEU A 121 -77.86 74.43 41.11
N ASP A 122 -78.57 75.31 40.41
CA ASP A 122 -78.73 75.25 38.95
C ASP A 122 -77.34 75.38 38.27
N ALA A 123 -76.49 76.30 38.72
CA ALA A 123 -75.12 76.46 38.22
C ALA A 123 -74.26 75.21 38.48
N GLN A 124 -74.39 74.58 39.65
CA GLN A 124 -73.72 73.32 39.97
C GLN A 124 -74.23 72.14 39.12
N LEU A 125 -75.54 72.07 38.85
CA LEU A 125 -76.15 71.05 37.99
C LEU A 125 -75.64 71.19 36.55
N ASN A 126 -75.72 72.39 35.96
CA ASN A 126 -75.20 72.66 34.61
C ASN A 126 -73.70 72.33 34.49
N ALA A 127 -72.89 72.63 35.51
CA ALA A 127 -71.48 72.25 35.53
C ALA A 127 -71.29 70.72 35.56
N LYS A 128 -72.09 69.98 36.33
CA LYS A 128 -72.02 68.50 36.39
C LYS A 128 -72.57 67.82 35.15
N GLU A 129 -73.55 68.41 34.47
CA GLU A 129 -74.01 67.97 33.15
C GLU A 129 -72.94 68.18 32.07
N ALA A 130 -72.19 69.29 32.14
CA ALA A 130 -71.04 69.53 31.27
C ALA A 130 -69.89 68.53 31.53
N ASP A 131 -69.51 68.30 32.80
CA ASP A 131 -68.52 67.28 33.19
C ASP A 131 -68.91 65.88 32.72
N LEU A 132 -70.21 65.54 32.78
CA LEU A 132 -70.73 64.26 32.32
C LEU A 132 -70.72 64.17 30.78
N ALA A 133 -71.02 65.26 30.08
CA ALA A 133 -70.98 65.32 28.62
C ALA A 133 -69.55 65.18 28.06
N THR A 134 -68.54 65.76 28.71
CA THR A 134 -67.13 65.56 28.33
C THR A 134 -66.69 64.12 28.59
N ALA A 135 -66.91 63.60 29.80
CA ALA A 135 -66.57 62.22 30.16
C ALA A 135 -67.24 61.16 29.26
N LEU A 136 -68.50 61.38 28.84
CA LEU A 136 -69.16 60.51 27.87
C LEU A 136 -68.54 60.57 26.47
N ASN A 137 -68.04 61.72 26.04
CA ASN A 137 -67.36 61.86 24.75
C ASN A 137 -65.94 61.29 24.77
N GLU A 138 -65.23 61.38 25.89
CA GLU A 138 -63.96 60.68 26.14
C GLU A 138 -64.14 59.16 26.16
N ASN A 139 -65.17 58.65 26.84
CA ASN A 139 -65.47 57.22 26.82
C ASN A 139 -65.79 56.74 25.39
N ARG A 140 -66.58 57.50 24.61
CA ARG A 140 -66.85 57.21 23.19
C ARG A 140 -65.61 57.26 22.29
N SER A 141 -64.57 58.02 22.62
CA SER A 141 -63.31 58.03 21.85
C SER A 141 -62.41 56.86 22.25
N LEU A 142 -62.32 56.53 23.54
CA LEU A 142 -61.67 55.33 24.04
C LEU A 142 -62.31 54.05 23.49
N GLU A 143 -63.64 53.97 23.39
CA GLU A 143 -64.37 52.87 22.75
C GLU A 143 -64.03 52.70 21.27
N LYS A 144 -63.76 53.80 20.54
CA LYS A 144 -63.31 53.74 19.13
C LYS A 144 -61.89 53.20 19.06
N TYR A 145 -60.98 53.75 19.84
CA TYR A 145 -59.59 53.31 19.91
C TYR A 145 -59.47 51.83 20.34
N LEU A 146 -60.30 51.38 21.28
CA LEU A 146 -60.39 49.97 21.70
C LEU A 146 -61.02 49.05 20.64
N ARG A 147 -61.77 49.57 19.67
CA ARG A 147 -62.23 48.81 18.49
C ARG A 147 -61.13 48.75 17.44
N GLU A 148 -60.53 49.90 17.10
CA GLU A 148 -59.40 50.00 16.17
C GLU A 148 -58.21 49.10 16.60
N LEU A 149 -57.90 49.03 17.90
CA LEU A 149 -56.89 48.10 18.44
C LEU A 149 -57.30 46.62 18.31
N LYS A 150 -58.58 46.28 18.46
CA LYS A 150 -59.06 44.90 18.26
C LYS A 150 -59.00 44.49 16.79
N ASP A 151 -59.36 45.39 15.88
CA ASP A 151 -59.28 45.16 14.44
C ASP A 151 -57.81 45.01 14.00
N GLN A 152 -56.88 45.76 14.62
CA GLN A 152 -55.43 45.57 14.46
C GLN A 152 -54.94 44.21 14.99
N VAL A 153 -55.41 43.77 16.16
CA VAL A 153 -55.07 42.43 16.70
C VAL A 153 -55.58 41.33 15.75
N VAL A 154 -56.83 41.38 15.30
CA VAL A 154 -57.41 40.37 14.39
C VAL A 154 -56.67 40.34 13.05
N THR A 155 -56.31 41.48 12.47
CA THR A 155 -55.54 41.52 11.22
C THR A 155 -54.10 41.00 11.39
N LEU A 156 -53.46 41.24 12.54
CA LEU A 156 -52.17 40.64 12.88
C LEU A 156 -52.29 39.12 13.08
N GLU A 157 -53.31 38.63 13.79
CA GLU A 157 -53.58 37.20 13.99
C GLU A 157 -53.80 36.46 12.66
N LEU A 158 -54.57 37.05 11.74
CA LEU A 158 -54.77 36.51 10.40
C LEU A 158 -53.44 36.45 9.62
N SER A 159 -52.65 37.54 9.62
CA SER A 159 -51.35 37.57 8.93
C SER A 159 -50.33 36.57 9.50
N LEU A 160 -50.37 36.34 10.82
CA LEU A 160 -49.56 35.34 11.51
C LEU A 160 -50.00 33.91 11.14
N GLU A 161 -51.30 33.67 10.99
CA GLU A 161 -51.84 32.38 10.60
C GLU A 161 -51.58 32.06 9.11
N ASP A 162 -51.62 33.05 8.22
CA ASP A 162 -51.19 32.89 6.83
C ASP A 162 -49.67 32.70 6.70
N ALA A 163 -48.86 33.42 7.49
CA ALA A 163 -47.43 33.18 7.58
C ALA A 163 -47.10 31.76 8.08
N LYS A 164 -47.87 31.22 9.05
CA LYS A 164 -47.79 29.81 9.45
C LYS A 164 -48.14 28.88 8.29
N LYS A 165 -49.23 29.10 7.54
CA LYS A 165 -49.59 28.25 6.39
C LYS A 165 -48.49 28.24 5.32
N HIS A 166 -47.93 29.41 5.01
CA HIS A 166 -46.79 29.52 4.10
C HIS A 166 -45.58 28.71 4.59
N LEU A 167 -45.20 28.84 5.86
CA LEU A 167 -44.12 28.05 6.46
C LEU A 167 -44.39 26.53 6.36
N HIS A 168 -45.62 26.07 6.61
CA HIS A 168 -45.97 24.65 6.44
C HIS A 168 -45.88 24.19 4.98
N SER A 169 -46.31 25.02 4.02
CA SER A 169 -46.20 24.69 2.60
C SER A 169 -44.75 24.61 2.11
N GLU A 170 -43.87 25.50 2.56
CA GLU A 170 -42.45 25.45 2.21
C GLU A 170 -41.68 24.36 2.99
N MET A 171 -42.10 24.01 4.22
CA MET A 171 -41.59 22.81 4.90
C MET A 171 -41.94 21.52 4.14
N LEU A 172 -43.17 21.38 3.67
CA LEU A 172 -43.59 20.24 2.83
C LEU A 172 -42.77 20.20 1.54
N ARG A 173 -42.68 21.33 0.83
CA ARG A 173 -41.91 21.46 -0.40
C ARG A 173 -40.42 21.14 -0.21
N ARG A 174 -39.83 21.52 0.93
CA ARG A 174 -38.45 21.17 1.30
C ARG A 174 -38.28 19.67 1.47
N VAL A 175 -39.22 19.00 2.13
CA VAL A 175 -39.22 17.53 2.31
C VAL A 175 -39.39 16.81 0.97
N ASP A 176 -40.28 17.29 0.10
CA ASP A 176 -40.46 16.72 -1.25
C ASP A 176 -39.19 16.85 -2.10
N LEU A 177 -38.50 18.00 -2.04
CA LEU A 177 -37.22 18.23 -2.71
C LEU A 177 -36.09 17.38 -2.11
N GLU A 178 -36.01 17.24 -0.78
CA GLU A 178 -35.07 16.33 -0.11
C GLU A 178 -35.29 14.87 -0.54
N ASN A 179 -36.54 14.44 -0.66
CA ASN A 179 -36.90 13.09 -1.09
C ASN A 179 -36.54 12.88 -2.56
N HIS A 180 -36.82 13.85 -3.44
CA HIS A 180 -36.41 13.80 -4.84
C HIS A 180 -34.88 13.78 -4.99
N MET A 181 -34.14 14.54 -4.18
CA MET A 181 -32.68 14.49 -4.14
C MET A 181 -32.15 13.11 -3.69
N LYS A 182 -32.75 12.47 -2.69
CA LYS A 182 -32.39 11.10 -2.27
C LYS A 182 -32.64 10.10 -3.41
N THR A 183 -33.80 10.16 -4.06
CA THR A 183 -34.10 9.31 -5.23
C THR A 183 -33.10 9.50 -6.37
N LEU A 184 -32.70 10.75 -6.68
CA LEU A 184 -31.69 11.03 -7.69
C LEU A 184 -30.28 10.55 -7.27
N GLN A 185 -29.94 10.65 -5.99
CA GLN A 185 -28.68 10.09 -5.45
C GLN A 185 -28.67 8.56 -5.54
N GLU A 186 -29.76 7.89 -5.21
CA GLU A 186 -29.93 6.44 -5.34
C GLU A 186 -29.83 5.99 -6.81
N GLN A 187 -30.49 6.70 -7.73
CA GLN A 187 -30.39 6.46 -9.17
C GLN A 187 -28.96 6.64 -9.69
N MET A 188 -28.27 7.72 -9.30
CA MET A 188 -26.86 7.95 -9.65
C MET A 188 -25.95 6.85 -9.07
N MET A 189 -26.19 6.41 -7.83
CA MET A 189 -25.41 5.33 -7.21
C MET A 189 -25.68 3.97 -7.86
N PHE A 190 -26.91 3.72 -8.32
CA PHE A 190 -27.26 2.55 -9.13
C PHE A 190 -26.56 2.58 -10.50
N GLN A 191 -26.63 3.70 -11.23
CA GLN A 191 -25.94 3.87 -12.52
C GLN A 191 -24.42 3.71 -12.38
N LYS A 192 -23.81 4.26 -11.31
CA LYS A 192 -22.38 4.07 -11.03
C LYS A 192 -22.03 2.61 -10.82
N ARG A 193 -22.81 1.87 -10.01
CA ARG A 193 -22.60 0.42 -9.80
C ARG A 193 -22.76 -0.37 -11.10
N LEU A 194 -23.79 -0.07 -11.89
CA LEU A 194 -24.01 -0.69 -13.20
C LEU A 194 -22.81 -0.49 -14.12
N HIS A 195 -22.34 0.75 -14.29
CA HIS A 195 -21.17 1.03 -15.13
C HIS A 195 -19.86 0.48 -14.55
N GLU A 196 -19.70 0.41 -13.23
CA GLU A 196 -18.57 -0.28 -12.61
C GLU A 196 -18.60 -1.79 -12.90
N ASP A 197 -19.78 -2.43 -12.89
CA ASP A 197 -19.93 -3.85 -13.17
C ASP A 197 -19.80 -4.16 -14.67
N GLU A 198 -20.37 -3.34 -15.57
CA GLU A 198 -20.12 -3.36 -17.01
C GLU A 198 -18.61 -3.22 -17.32
N LEU A 199 -17.90 -2.34 -16.61
CA LEU A 199 -16.45 -2.18 -16.74
C LEU A 199 -15.67 -3.38 -16.17
N LYS A 200 -16.15 -4.03 -15.11
CA LYS A 200 -15.56 -5.29 -14.59
C LYS A 200 -15.75 -6.43 -15.57
N GLU A 201 -16.92 -6.57 -16.18
CA GLU A 201 -17.21 -7.59 -17.19
C GLU A 201 -16.43 -7.35 -18.48
N SER A 202 -16.41 -6.11 -18.98
CA SER A 202 -15.58 -5.74 -20.12
C SER A 202 -14.09 -6.02 -19.86
N LYS A 203 -13.56 -5.70 -18.67
CA LYS A 203 -12.19 -6.05 -18.27
C LYS A 203 -11.98 -7.57 -18.26
N ARG A 204 -12.85 -8.35 -17.61
CA ARG A 204 -12.77 -9.83 -17.60
C ARG A 204 -12.76 -10.41 -19.01
N VAL A 205 -13.60 -9.91 -19.92
CA VAL A 205 -13.62 -10.37 -21.33
C VAL A 205 -12.32 -10.02 -22.05
N HIS A 206 -11.73 -8.85 -21.80
CA HIS A 206 -10.41 -8.49 -22.34
C HIS A 206 -9.28 -9.31 -21.72
N GLU A 207 -9.30 -9.57 -20.41
CA GLU A 207 -8.34 -10.41 -19.69
C GLU A 207 -8.37 -11.86 -20.19
N ILE A 208 -9.58 -12.45 -20.35
CA ILE A 208 -9.76 -13.78 -20.95
C ILE A 208 -9.21 -13.79 -22.37
N ARG A 209 -9.55 -12.81 -23.21
CA ARG A 209 -9.07 -12.73 -24.60
C ARG A 209 -7.55 -12.55 -24.69
N ILE A 210 -6.94 -11.83 -23.76
CA ILE A 210 -5.48 -11.70 -23.65
C ILE A 210 -4.88 -13.06 -23.25
N ALA A 211 -5.41 -13.72 -22.22
CA ALA A 211 -4.96 -15.03 -21.77
C ALA A 211 -5.13 -16.13 -22.84
N GLU A 212 -6.18 -16.06 -23.67
CA GLU A 212 -6.36 -16.92 -24.85
C GLU A 212 -5.28 -16.67 -25.90
N ILE A 213 -4.97 -15.41 -26.22
CA ILE A 213 -3.91 -15.01 -27.15
C ILE A 213 -2.53 -15.41 -26.62
N GLU A 214 -2.28 -15.26 -25.32
CA GLU A 214 -1.04 -15.67 -24.66
C GLU A 214 -0.91 -17.20 -24.63
N SER A 215 -1.98 -17.93 -24.32
CA SER A 215 -2.02 -19.40 -24.41
C SER A 215 -1.80 -19.89 -25.85
N CYS A 216 -2.37 -19.22 -26.85
CA CYS A 216 -2.12 -19.54 -28.26
C CYS A 216 -0.66 -19.27 -28.64
N ARG A 217 -0.08 -18.15 -28.22
CA ARG A 217 1.33 -17.82 -28.43
C ARG A 217 2.27 -18.79 -27.70
N GLN A 218 1.94 -19.21 -26.48
CA GLN A 218 2.66 -20.24 -25.74
C GLN A 218 2.63 -21.56 -26.50
N ARG A 219 1.44 -22.06 -26.88
CA ARG A 219 1.30 -23.29 -27.68
C ARG A 219 2.02 -23.21 -29.03
N GLU A 220 2.01 -22.06 -29.69
CA GLU A 220 2.78 -21.83 -30.92
C GLU A 220 4.30 -21.88 -30.68
N LEU A 221 4.80 -21.30 -29.58
CA LEU A 221 6.22 -21.30 -29.23
C LEU A 221 6.67 -22.70 -28.78
N GLU A 222 5.84 -23.40 -28.01
CA GLU A 222 6.04 -24.79 -27.60
C GLU A 222 6.07 -25.72 -28.82
N SER A 223 5.14 -25.58 -29.76
CA SER A 223 5.15 -26.34 -31.03
C SER A 223 6.41 -26.04 -31.84
N LYS A 224 6.74 -24.77 -32.09
CA LYS A 224 7.94 -24.39 -32.86
C LYS A 224 9.23 -24.87 -32.17
N LEU A 225 9.25 -24.93 -30.85
CA LEU A 225 10.35 -25.50 -30.06
C LEU A 225 10.40 -27.03 -30.14
N SER A 226 9.25 -27.73 -30.05
CA SER A 226 9.20 -29.19 -30.20
C SER A 226 9.58 -29.62 -31.62
N ASP A 227 9.13 -28.88 -32.64
CA ASP A 227 9.44 -29.13 -34.05
C ASP A 227 10.93 -28.91 -34.32
N ALA A 228 11.53 -27.85 -33.76
CA ALA A 228 12.97 -27.61 -33.84
C ALA A 228 13.79 -28.68 -33.10
N LEU A 229 13.36 -29.10 -31.89
CA LEU A 229 14.01 -30.17 -31.14
C LEU A 229 13.86 -31.54 -31.82
N GLN A 230 12.73 -31.83 -32.45
CA GLN A 230 12.52 -33.02 -33.26
C GLN A 230 13.36 -32.98 -34.55
N GLY A 231 13.46 -31.81 -35.19
CA GLY A 231 14.35 -31.58 -36.32
C GLY A 231 15.82 -31.82 -35.98
N LEU A 232 16.30 -31.31 -34.85
CA LEU A 232 17.66 -31.56 -34.35
C LEU A 232 17.89 -33.04 -34.00
N ARG A 233 16.92 -33.70 -33.35
CA ARG A 233 16.99 -35.16 -33.09
C ARG A 233 17.08 -35.95 -34.40
N LYS A 234 16.21 -35.65 -35.37
CA LYS A 234 16.21 -36.30 -36.69
C LYS A 234 17.50 -36.05 -37.45
N GLN A 235 18.08 -34.85 -37.40
CA GLN A 235 19.39 -34.55 -37.97
C GLN A 235 20.52 -35.34 -37.29
N HIS A 236 20.47 -35.52 -35.97
CA HIS A 236 21.45 -36.36 -35.26
C HIS A 236 21.26 -37.85 -35.55
N GLU A 237 20.01 -38.34 -35.68
CA GLU A 237 19.69 -39.70 -36.11
C GLU A 237 20.17 -39.96 -37.54
N GLU A 238 19.94 -39.02 -38.46
CA GLU A 238 20.45 -39.05 -39.84
C GLU A 238 21.98 -39.00 -39.91
N GLN A 239 22.64 -38.19 -39.07
CA GLN A 239 24.10 -38.17 -38.93
C GLN A 239 24.63 -39.52 -38.42
N ILE A 240 24.04 -40.07 -37.35
CA ILE A 240 24.41 -41.36 -36.77
C ILE A 240 24.19 -42.49 -37.80
N GLN A 241 23.09 -42.45 -38.56
CA GLN A 241 22.83 -43.43 -39.61
C GLN A 241 23.80 -43.27 -40.78
N ALA A 242 24.13 -42.06 -41.23
CA ALA A 242 25.14 -41.83 -42.26
C ALA A 242 26.52 -42.34 -41.82
N TYR A 243 26.95 -42.05 -40.58
CA TYR A 243 28.17 -42.61 -40.01
C TYR A 243 28.13 -44.14 -39.92
N LYS A 244 26.98 -44.73 -39.57
CA LYS A 244 26.79 -46.19 -39.55
C LYS A 244 26.88 -46.79 -40.96
N GLU A 245 26.26 -46.17 -41.96
CA GLU A 245 26.33 -46.60 -43.36
C GLU A 245 27.75 -46.45 -43.93
N ASP A 246 28.51 -45.40 -43.57
CA ASP A 246 29.91 -45.23 -43.99
C ASP A 246 30.84 -46.22 -43.29
N LEU A 247 30.56 -46.57 -42.02
CA LEU A 247 31.21 -47.70 -41.37
C LEU A 247 30.86 -49.02 -42.08
N GLU A 248 29.60 -49.27 -42.41
CA GLU A 248 29.18 -50.49 -43.13
C GLU A 248 29.79 -50.56 -44.54
N ARG A 249 29.87 -49.45 -45.29
CA ARG A 249 30.58 -49.33 -46.57
C ARG A 249 32.08 -49.63 -46.42
N THR A 250 32.74 -49.05 -45.42
CA THR A 250 34.19 -49.26 -45.21
C THR A 250 34.54 -50.61 -44.59
N PHE A 251 33.64 -51.25 -43.83
CA PHE A 251 33.76 -52.64 -43.42
C PHE A 251 33.51 -53.60 -44.59
N GLY A 252 32.46 -53.36 -45.40
CA GLY A 252 32.18 -54.10 -46.63
C GLY A 252 33.38 -54.09 -47.57
N ALA A 253 33.90 -52.90 -47.91
CA ALA A 253 35.09 -52.76 -48.73
C ALA A 253 36.34 -53.45 -48.14
N LYS A 254 36.50 -53.50 -46.80
CA LYS A 254 37.58 -54.26 -46.15
C LYS A 254 37.39 -55.78 -46.28
N VAL A 255 36.14 -56.26 -46.18
CA VAL A 255 35.80 -57.68 -46.38
C VAL A 255 36.00 -58.10 -47.84
N GLU A 256 35.54 -57.30 -48.80
CA GLU A 256 35.75 -57.53 -50.24
C GLU A 256 37.25 -57.53 -50.59
N ASN A 257 38.03 -56.57 -50.07
CA ASN A 257 39.48 -56.58 -50.26
C ASN A 257 40.12 -57.83 -49.63
N ALA A 258 39.70 -58.25 -48.42
CA ALA A 258 40.19 -59.47 -47.79
C ALA A 258 39.84 -60.73 -48.58
N GLN A 259 38.64 -60.79 -49.19
CA GLN A 259 38.24 -61.86 -50.11
C GLN A 259 39.12 -61.86 -51.36
N LEU A 260 39.31 -60.72 -52.03
CA LEU A 260 40.18 -60.60 -53.21
C LEU A 260 41.66 -60.94 -52.90
N PHE A 261 42.14 -60.68 -51.68
CA PHE A 261 43.46 -61.14 -51.23
C PHE A 261 43.49 -62.66 -50.97
N ALA A 262 42.42 -63.24 -50.42
CA ALA A 262 42.30 -64.68 -50.20
C ALA A 262 42.18 -65.47 -51.52
N GLU A 263 41.43 -64.96 -52.50
CA GLU A 263 41.33 -65.52 -53.86
C GLU A 263 42.69 -65.50 -54.55
N LYS A 264 43.39 -64.36 -54.60
CA LYS A 264 44.75 -64.28 -55.15
C LYS A 264 45.71 -65.25 -54.45
N ASN A 265 45.62 -65.39 -53.12
CA ASN A 265 46.44 -66.34 -52.37
C ASN A 265 46.07 -67.81 -52.68
N SER A 266 44.80 -68.10 -52.98
CA SER A 266 44.36 -69.40 -53.51
C SER A 266 44.94 -69.67 -54.90
N ASP A 267 44.93 -68.68 -55.80
CA ASP A 267 45.51 -68.81 -57.15
C ASP A 267 47.03 -69.03 -57.10
N PHE A 268 47.76 -68.28 -56.27
CA PHE A 268 49.18 -68.53 -56.01
C PHE A 268 49.43 -69.93 -55.40
N ALA A 269 48.57 -70.39 -54.48
CA ALA A 269 48.66 -71.74 -53.93
C ALA A 269 48.35 -72.84 -54.96
N ASN A 270 47.54 -72.55 -55.98
CA ASN A 270 47.26 -73.47 -57.08
C ASN A 270 48.41 -73.53 -58.09
N ALA A 271 48.98 -72.38 -58.49
CA ALA A 271 50.19 -72.33 -59.31
C ALA A 271 51.36 -73.11 -58.65
N ALA A 272 51.58 -72.91 -57.35
CA ALA A 272 52.60 -73.64 -56.60
C ALA A 272 52.33 -75.16 -56.51
N ARG A 273 51.07 -75.61 -56.57
CA ARG A 273 50.72 -77.05 -56.65
C ARG A 273 51.04 -77.64 -58.02
N GLU A 274 50.85 -76.88 -59.10
CA GLU A 274 51.19 -77.33 -60.46
C GLU A 274 52.72 -77.44 -60.65
N GLU A 275 53.50 -76.48 -60.16
CA GLU A 275 54.98 -76.59 -60.13
C GLU A 275 55.45 -77.78 -59.27
N LEU A 276 54.78 -78.04 -58.13
CA LEU A 276 55.06 -79.21 -57.29
C LEU A 276 54.72 -80.54 -58.01
N MET A 277 53.69 -80.56 -58.86
CA MET A 277 53.34 -81.73 -59.66
C MET A 277 54.36 -81.99 -60.78
N GLN A 278 54.80 -80.94 -61.48
CA GLN A 278 55.83 -81.05 -62.53
C GLN A 278 57.18 -81.49 -61.96
N THR A 279 57.58 -80.98 -60.79
CA THR A 279 58.83 -81.37 -60.14
C THR A 279 58.80 -82.81 -59.62
N LYS A 280 57.67 -83.30 -59.08
CA LYS A 280 57.51 -84.72 -58.67
C LYS A 280 57.75 -85.69 -59.83
N LEU A 281 57.06 -85.50 -60.96
CA LEU A 281 57.23 -86.35 -62.16
C LEU A 281 58.69 -86.40 -62.65
N ARG A 282 59.45 -85.32 -62.46
CA ARG A 282 60.87 -85.24 -62.80
C ARG A 282 61.77 -85.95 -61.78
N VAL A 283 61.39 -86.02 -60.50
CA VAL A 283 62.08 -86.80 -59.46
C VAL A 283 61.89 -88.30 -59.68
N ASP A 284 60.68 -88.75 -60.00
CA ASP A 284 60.38 -90.18 -60.21
C ASP A 284 61.18 -90.76 -61.38
N SER A 285 61.29 -89.99 -62.48
CA SER A 285 62.10 -90.32 -63.66
C SER A 285 63.59 -90.51 -63.33
N LEU A 286 64.17 -89.62 -62.51
CA LEU A 286 65.58 -89.72 -62.09
C LEU A 286 65.81 -90.84 -61.07
N THR A 287 64.85 -91.08 -60.17
CA THR A 287 64.90 -92.16 -59.17
C THR A 287 64.94 -93.53 -59.82
N SER A 288 64.16 -93.73 -60.90
CA SER A 288 64.22 -94.96 -61.72
C SER A 288 65.62 -95.24 -62.27
N GLN A 289 66.31 -94.19 -62.77
CA GLN A 289 67.67 -94.30 -63.31
C GLN A 289 68.71 -94.61 -62.22
N ILE A 290 68.58 -93.98 -61.04
CA ILE A 290 69.48 -94.23 -59.89
C ILE A 290 69.42 -95.70 -59.45
N ASN A 291 68.21 -96.28 -59.37
CA ASN A 291 68.02 -97.67 -58.94
C ASN A 291 68.70 -98.68 -59.87
N GLN A 292 68.75 -98.41 -61.18
CA GLN A 292 69.47 -99.27 -62.14
C GLN A 292 70.98 -99.28 -61.86
N TYR A 293 71.61 -98.11 -61.70
CA TYR A 293 73.05 -98.03 -61.43
C TYR A 293 73.44 -98.57 -60.05
N GLN A 294 72.58 -98.41 -59.02
CA GLN A 294 72.82 -98.99 -57.69
C GLN A 294 72.92 -100.53 -57.74
N SER A 295 72.06 -101.19 -58.52
CA SER A 295 72.12 -102.66 -58.68
C SER A 295 73.45 -103.16 -59.26
N GLN A 296 74.09 -102.37 -60.12
CA GLN A 296 75.34 -102.72 -60.79
C GLN A 296 76.55 -102.55 -59.86
N ASN A 297 76.57 -101.52 -59.00
CA ASN A 297 77.66 -101.30 -58.05
C ASN A 297 77.75 -102.42 -57.00
N VAL A 298 76.63 -102.84 -56.41
CA VAL A 298 76.61 -103.87 -55.35
C VAL A 298 77.19 -105.20 -55.85
N ALA A 299 76.95 -105.56 -57.10
CA ALA A 299 77.52 -106.77 -57.72
C ALA A 299 79.05 -106.70 -57.87
N LEU A 300 79.61 -105.52 -58.17
CA LEU A 300 81.05 -105.31 -58.31
C LEU A 300 81.75 -105.23 -56.94
N GLU A 301 81.16 -104.57 -55.95
CA GLU A 301 81.74 -104.44 -54.60
C GLU A 301 81.90 -105.79 -53.89
N ASN A 302 80.88 -106.66 -53.97
CA ASN A 302 80.94 -107.99 -53.35
C ASN A 302 82.13 -108.78 -53.88
N ARG A 303 82.43 -108.67 -55.19
CA ARG A 303 83.56 -109.34 -55.83
C ARG A 303 84.93 -108.77 -55.44
N ILE A 304 84.98 -107.55 -54.92
CA ILE A 304 86.21 -106.92 -54.41
C ILE A 304 86.51 -107.40 -52.99
N ARG A 305 85.50 -107.53 -52.12
CA ARG A 305 85.72 -107.91 -50.70
C ARG A 305 86.29 -109.33 -50.55
N GLU A 306 85.80 -110.31 -51.31
CA GLU A 306 86.33 -111.69 -51.35
C GLU A 306 87.85 -111.75 -51.63
N LEU A 307 88.34 -110.85 -52.49
CA LEU A 307 89.74 -110.76 -52.91
C LEU A 307 90.63 -109.94 -51.95
N GLN A 308 90.04 -109.29 -50.95
CA GLN A 308 90.76 -108.51 -49.93
C GLN A 308 90.96 -109.33 -48.65
N GLU A 309 89.90 -109.97 -48.14
CA GLU A 309 89.95 -110.76 -46.90
C GLU A 309 90.97 -111.92 -46.99
N THR A 310 91.07 -112.56 -48.15
CA THR A 310 92.06 -113.60 -48.45
C THR A 310 93.51 -113.09 -48.45
N LEU A 311 93.72 -111.81 -48.81
CA LEU A 311 95.04 -111.21 -48.99
C LEU A 311 95.61 -110.65 -47.69
N ASP A 312 94.75 -110.18 -46.78
CA ASP A 312 95.17 -109.67 -45.46
C ASP A 312 95.38 -110.76 -44.41
N TYR A 313 94.71 -111.92 -44.52
CA TYR A 313 94.97 -113.10 -43.67
C TYR A 313 96.44 -113.57 -43.76
N ASP A 314 96.98 -113.70 -44.97
CA ASP A 314 98.38 -114.12 -45.19
C ASP A 314 99.38 -113.09 -44.64
N ARG A 315 99.08 -111.78 -44.77
CA ARG A 315 99.97 -110.69 -44.33
C ARG A 315 100.23 -110.72 -42.83
N ASP A 316 99.20 -110.91 -42.02
CA ASP A 316 99.34 -110.86 -40.55
C ASP A 316 100.03 -112.11 -39.97
N LEU A 317 99.87 -113.27 -40.62
CA LEU A 317 100.60 -114.48 -40.25
C LEU A 317 102.12 -114.30 -40.44
N HIS A 318 102.54 -113.58 -41.49
CA HIS A 318 103.94 -113.27 -41.74
C HIS A 318 104.50 -112.22 -40.76
N ARG A 319 103.74 -111.16 -40.43
CA ARG A 319 104.17 -110.12 -39.47
C ARG A 319 104.52 -110.69 -38.08
N ARG A 320 103.67 -111.57 -37.54
CA ARG A 320 103.83 -112.09 -36.16
C ARG A 320 105.14 -112.87 -35.98
N ARG A 321 105.51 -113.72 -36.93
CA ARG A 321 106.76 -114.52 -36.89
C ARG A 321 108.03 -113.66 -36.96
N MET A 322 107.99 -112.50 -37.62
CA MET A 322 109.14 -111.58 -37.67
C MET A 322 109.38 -110.91 -36.32
N ALA A 323 108.33 -110.37 -35.70
CA ALA A 323 108.42 -109.65 -34.42
C ALA A 323 108.90 -110.55 -33.25
N GLU A 324 108.61 -111.85 -33.29
CA GLU A 324 109.15 -112.82 -32.33
C GLU A 324 110.67 -113.00 -32.49
N LYS A 325 111.16 -113.14 -33.73
CA LYS A 325 112.60 -113.32 -34.01
C LYS A 325 113.42 -112.05 -33.75
N GLU A 326 112.86 -110.88 -34.01
CA GLU A 326 113.52 -109.60 -33.69
C GLU A 326 113.79 -109.46 -32.18
N LYS A 327 112.82 -109.86 -31.33
CA LYS A 327 113.01 -109.85 -29.86
C LYS A 327 114.11 -110.79 -29.37
N GLU A 328 114.22 -112.01 -29.93
CA GLU A 328 115.32 -112.92 -29.63
C GLU A 328 116.68 -112.29 -29.96
N THR A 329 116.80 -111.65 -31.13
CA THR A 329 118.06 -111.01 -31.55
C THR A 329 118.47 -109.82 -30.68
N ALA A 330 117.51 -109.02 -30.21
CA ALA A 330 117.79 -107.87 -29.34
C ALA A 330 118.36 -108.29 -27.97
N GLN A 331 117.83 -109.37 -27.37
CA GLN A 331 118.30 -109.89 -26.08
C GLN A 331 119.73 -110.45 -26.18
N ALA A 332 120.07 -111.14 -27.28
CA ALA A 332 121.42 -111.63 -27.53
C ALA A 332 122.44 -110.48 -27.71
N GLN A 333 122.03 -109.37 -28.35
CA GLN A 333 122.90 -108.21 -28.56
C GLN A 333 123.25 -107.48 -27.27
N GLN A 334 122.30 -107.30 -26.35
CA GLN A 334 122.58 -106.67 -25.05
C GLN A 334 123.55 -107.49 -24.18
N GLN A 335 123.49 -108.83 -24.24
CA GLN A 335 124.46 -109.69 -23.56
C GLN A 335 125.87 -109.57 -24.15
N ALA A 336 125.99 -109.38 -25.47
CA ALA A 336 127.28 -109.15 -26.13
C ALA A 336 127.89 -107.78 -25.80
N GLN A 337 127.05 -106.74 -25.61
CA GLN A 337 127.53 -105.41 -25.20
C GLN A 337 128.14 -105.43 -23.80
N ALA A 338 127.49 -106.11 -22.83
CA ALA A 338 128.02 -106.25 -21.47
C ALA A 338 129.42 -106.92 -21.44
N GLN A 339 129.66 -107.94 -22.28
CA GLN A 339 130.97 -108.59 -22.37
C GLN A 339 132.04 -107.71 -23.03
N LEU A 340 131.68 -106.87 -24.02
CA LEU A 340 132.62 -105.93 -24.63
C LEU A 340 133.08 -104.84 -23.65
N GLU A 341 132.20 -104.39 -22.76
CA GLU A 341 132.53 -103.44 -21.68
C GLU A 341 133.37 -104.07 -20.53
N GLU A 342 133.43 -105.39 -20.41
CA GLU A 342 134.42 -106.06 -19.54
C GLU A 342 135.81 -106.15 -20.21
N TYR A 343 135.86 -106.27 -21.55
CA TYR A 343 137.13 -106.22 -22.30
C TYR A 343 137.73 -104.81 -22.42
N GLU A 344 136.90 -103.76 -22.33
CA GLU A 344 137.32 -102.35 -22.21
C GLU A 344 138.46 -102.18 -21.19
N ARG A 345 138.26 -102.69 -19.97
CA ARG A 345 139.11 -102.38 -18.80
C ARG A 345 140.38 -103.21 -18.72
N LEU A 346 140.50 -104.28 -19.52
CA LEU A 346 141.67 -105.16 -19.53
C LEU A 346 142.72 -104.72 -20.57
N LEU A 347 142.31 -104.03 -21.63
CA LEU A 347 143.21 -103.56 -22.69
C LEU A 347 144.06 -102.36 -22.24
N ASP A 348 143.46 -101.40 -21.53
CA ASP A 348 144.15 -100.19 -21.07
C ASP A 348 145.30 -100.50 -20.08
N VAL A 349 145.12 -101.51 -19.22
CA VAL A 349 146.17 -102.00 -18.31
C VAL A 349 147.36 -102.59 -19.07
N LYS A 350 147.13 -103.17 -20.26
CA LYS A 350 148.20 -103.75 -21.07
C LYS A 350 149.08 -102.69 -21.73
N LEU A 351 148.47 -101.66 -22.35
CA LEU A 351 149.19 -100.67 -23.14
C LEU A 351 150.05 -99.72 -22.28
N ALA A 352 149.76 -99.59 -20.98
CA ALA A 352 150.66 -98.94 -20.02
C ALA A 352 152.04 -99.64 -19.95
N LEU A 353 152.09 -100.97 -20.02
CA LEU A 353 153.34 -101.75 -19.98
C LEU A 353 154.11 -101.69 -21.31
N ASP A 354 153.41 -101.61 -22.44
CA ASP A 354 154.03 -101.49 -23.77
C ASP A 354 154.76 -100.12 -23.95
N LEU A 355 154.40 -99.09 -23.17
CA LEU A 355 155.10 -97.80 -23.11
C LEU A 355 156.45 -97.86 -22.37
N GLU A 356 156.54 -98.62 -21.27
CA GLU A 356 157.79 -98.79 -20.52
C GLU A 356 158.83 -99.58 -21.33
N ILE A 357 158.42 -100.62 -22.05
CA ILE A 357 159.31 -101.47 -22.86
C ILE A 357 159.98 -100.67 -24.00
N ASN A 358 159.23 -99.81 -24.69
CA ASN A 358 159.78 -99.08 -25.83
C ASN A 358 160.70 -97.91 -25.44
N ALA A 359 160.69 -97.47 -24.18
CA ALA A 359 161.73 -96.58 -23.66
C ALA A 359 163.12 -97.23 -23.71
N TYR A 360 163.21 -98.55 -23.46
CA TYR A 360 164.46 -99.31 -23.51
C TYR A 360 164.93 -99.67 -24.94
N ARG A 361 164.03 -99.73 -25.93
CA ARG A 361 164.43 -99.87 -27.35
C ARG A 361 165.09 -98.61 -27.93
N LYS A 362 164.83 -97.44 -27.35
CA LYS A 362 165.18 -96.11 -27.86
C LYS A 362 166.70 -95.79 -27.90
N MET A 363 167.58 -96.77 -27.78
CA MET A 363 169.02 -96.57 -27.58
C MET A 363 169.95 -97.61 -28.27
N LEU A 364 169.40 -98.65 -28.92
CA LEU A 364 170.19 -99.69 -29.61
C LEU A 364 169.99 -99.67 -31.13
N GLU A 365 168.75 -99.61 -31.61
CA GLU A 365 168.39 -99.58 -33.05
C GLU A 365 168.68 -98.21 -33.72
N GLY A 366 169.61 -97.42 -33.15
CA GLY A 366 170.31 -96.32 -33.83
C GLY A 366 171.60 -96.78 -34.54
N GLU A 367 172.19 -97.89 -34.10
CA GLU A 367 173.24 -98.61 -34.84
C GLU A 367 172.64 -99.59 -35.86
N GLU A 368 171.55 -100.27 -35.48
CA GLU A 368 171.07 -101.46 -36.19
C GLU A 368 170.05 -101.16 -37.31
N GLN A 369 170.27 -101.48 -38.58
CA GLN A 369 171.48 -101.74 -39.37
C GLN A 369 170.98 -101.85 -40.84
N ARG A 370 171.61 -101.38 -41.92
CA ARG A 370 173.02 -101.42 -42.39
C ARG A 370 173.62 -102.81 -42.57
N LEU A 371 173.05 -103.85 -41.96
CA LEU A 371 173.45 -105.26 -42.03
C LEU A 371 172.18 -106.12 -42.01
N LYS A 372 172.18 -107.21 -42.78
CA LYS A 372 171.01 -108.09 -42.95
C LYS A 372 170.98 -109.15 -41.84
N LEU A 373 169.96 -109.17 -40.97
CA LEU A 373 169.76 -110.26 -40.02
C LEU A 373 168.27 -110.62 -39.83
N SER A 374 168.00 -111.93 -39.96
CA SER A 374 166.83 -112.64 -39.44
C SER A 374 167.14 -113.08 -37.98
N PRO A 375 166.19 -113.53 -37.11
CA PRO A 375 165.14 -114.50 -37.45
C PRO A 375 163.81 -114.47 -36.66
N SER A 376 162.91 -115.41 -37.00
CA SER A 376 162.16 -116.37 -36.13
C SER A 376 162.16 -116.12 -34.60
N PRO A 377 161.04 -116.35 -33.85
CA PRO A 377 160.18 -117.53 -34.04
C PRO A 377 158.65 -117.38 -33.78
N SER A 378 158.00 -118.56 -33.78
CA SER A 378 156.61 -118.92 -33.43
C SER A 378 156.33 -118.77 -31.90
N PRO A 379 155.11 -119.01 -31.31
CA PRO A 379 154.27 -120.20 -31.54
C PRO A 379 152.71 -120.14 -31.32
N HIS A 380 152.07 -121.29 -31.60
CA HIS A 380 150.75 -121.82 -31.18
C HIS A 380 149.45 -121.04 -31.55
N SER A 381 148.32 -121.61 -32.03
CA SER A 381 147.78 -122.99 -32.26
C SER A 381 146.79 -123.58 -31.22
N THR A 382 145.49 -123.40 -31.48
CA THR A 382 144.32 -124.28 -31.14
C THR A 382 143.18 -123.89 -32.12
N ALA A 383 142.43 -124.78 -32.80
CA ALA A 383 141.53 -125.88 -32.38
C ALA A 383 140.30 -125.34 -31.60
N THR A 384 139.02 -125.63 -31.93
CA THR A 384 138.33 -126.85 -32.44
C THR A 384 137.24 -126.53 -33.50
N GLN A 385 136.93 -127.35 -34.52
CA GLN A 385 135.97 -128.50 -34.57
C GLN A 385 134.51 -128.18 -34.13
N ALA A 386 133.41 -128.68 -34.75
CA ALA A 386 133.22 -129.49 -35.96
C ALA A 386 131.72 -129.55 -36.44
N THR A 387 131.46 -130.21 -37.59
CA THR A 387 130.17 -130.84 -38.06
C THR A 387 128.91 -129.96 -38.25
N SER A 388 128.27 -129.81 -39.43
CA SER A 388 127.54 -130.80 -40.30
C SER A 388 126.19 -131.27 -39.68
N GLN A 389 125.03 -131.43 -40.36
CA GLN A 389 124.59 -131.64 -41.77
C GLN A 389 123.17 -131.03 -41.97
N GLY A 390 122.46 -130.98 -43.12
CA GLY A 390 122.77 -131.26 -44.53
C GLY A 390 121.51 -131.49 -45.42
N ARG A 391 121.68 -131.30 -46.75
CA ARG A 391 120.95 -131.89 -47.92
C ARG A 391 119.38 -131.87 -47.98
N ARG A 392 118.82 -131.23 -49.04
CA ARG A 392 117.67 -131.62 -49.96
C ARG A 392 117.05 -130.35 -50.63
N PHE A 393 116.46 -130.33 -51.84
CA PHE A 393 116.54 -131.28 -52.98
C PHE A 393 116.56 -130.61 -54.40
N LEU A 394 115.47 -130.59 -55.21
CA LEU A 394 115.50 -130.35 -56.69
C LEU A 394 114.22 -129.71 -57.33
N HIS A 395 114.40 -128.89 -58.40
CA HIS A 395 113.49 -128.51 -59.54
C HIS A 395 112.14 -127.73 -59.32
N GLY A 396 111.68 -126.77 -60.17
CA GLY A 396 112.31 -125.94 -61.26
C GLY A 396 111.38 -125.10 -62.24
N LYS A 397 111.89 -123.98 -62.84
CA LYS A 397 111.57 -123.24 -64.14
C LYS A 397 110.47 -122.10 -64.36
N LYS A 398 110.92 -120.80 -64.44
CA LYS A 398 110.80 -119.69 -65.51
C LYS A 398 109.55 -118.73 -65.89
N ARG A 399 109.67 -117.37 -65.66
CA ARG A 399 109.55 -116.08 -66.54
C ARG A 399 108.25 -115.15 -66.88
N LYS A 400 108.26 -113.79 -66.51
CA LYS A 400 107.74 -112.42 -67.10
C LYS A 400 106.21 -111.95 -67.28
N MET A 401 105.70 -110.67 -67.60
CA MET A 401 105.94 -109.16 -67.36
C MET A 401 105.15 -108.06 -68.28
N LYS A 402 104.46 -106.92 -67.84
CA LYS A 402 104.10 -105.59 -68.59
C LYS A 402 103.29 -104.36 -67.86
N GLU A 403 102.93 -103.17 -68.49
CA GLU A 403 102.29 -101.81 -67.99
C GLU A 403 101.31 -101.03 -69.02
N ALA A 404 100.67 -99.77 -69.06
CA ALA A 404 100.65 -98.28 -68.56
C ALA A 404 99.32 -97.41 -68.99
N LYS A 405 98.88 -96.07 -68.94
CA LYS A 405 98.99 -94.60 -68.38
C LYS A 405 97.74 -93.66 -68.89
N LYS A 406 97.32 -92.31 -68.82
CA LYS A 406 97.71 -90.83 -68.50
C LYS A 406 96.56 -89.70 -68.07
N ARG A 407 96.36 -88.40 -68.61
CA ARG A 407 95.63 -87.16 -67.97
C ARG A 407 95.16 -85.84 -68.83
N GLY A 408 94.26 -84.84 -68.40
CA GLY A 408 93.85 -83.47 -69.07
C GLY A 408 92.94 -82.31 -68.32
N HIS A 409 92.62 -81.05 -68.85
CA HIS A 409 91.90 -79.80 -68.21
C HIS A 409 91.30 -78.56 -69.12
N SER A 410 90.39 -77.57 -68.67
CA SER A 410 90.02 -76.16 -69.27
C SER A 410 89.03 -75.09 -68.53
N THR A 411 88.50 -73.94 -69.13
CA THR A 411 88.01 -72.56 -68.53
C THR A 411 86.84 -71.65 -69.19
N GLY A 412 86.42 -70.40 -68.69
CA GLY A 412 85.38 -69.40 -69.28
C GLY A 412 85.12 -67.92 -68.67
N PHE A 413 84.33 -66.94 -69.29
CA PHE A 413 84.28 -65.42 -68.97
C PHE A 413 82.93 -64.50 -69.11
N LYS A 414 82.96 -63.11 -69.27
CA LYS A 414 81.92 -62.00 -68.92
C LYS A 414 81.79 -60.65 -69.80
N THR A 415 80.68 -59.82 -69.77
CA THR A 415 80.39 -58.50 -70.55
C THR A 415 79.47 -57.35 -69.88
N VAL A 416 79.33 -56.09 -70.45
CA VAL A 416 78.65 -54.78 -69.97
C VAL A 416 78.11 -53.82 -71.11
N GLN A 417 77.22 -52.78 -70.90
CA GLN A 417 76.97 -51.60 -71.82
C GLN A 417 76.34 -50.26 -71.22
N HIS A 418 76.04 -49.20 -72.03
CA HIS A 418 75.97 -47.73 -71.70
C HIS A 418 74.64 -46.92 -72.04
N ALA A 419 74.62 -45.57 -71.87
CA ALA A 419 73.45 -44.64 -71.85
C ALA A 419 73.57 -43.30 -72.68
N SER A 420 72.50 -42.48 -72.76
CA SER A 420 72.49 -41.05 -73.20
C SER A 420 71.18 -40.28 -72.82
N SER A 421 71.04 -38.97 -73.12
CA SER A 421 70.03 -38.06 -72.53
C SER A 421 69.40 -37.01 -73.49
N SER A 422 68.29 -36.37 -73.07
CA SER A 422 67.82 -35.04 -73.52
C SER A 422 66.63 -34.54 -72.65
N GLY A 423 66.66 -33.30 -72.13
CA GLY A 423 65.51 -32.68 -71.43
C GLY A 423 65.86 -31.65 -70.34
N ASN A 424 64.89 -30.81 -69.97
CA ASN A 424 65.07 -29.65 -69.06
C ASN A 424 65.21 -30.01 -67.55
N ILE A 425 65.26 -31.30 -67.22
CA ILE A 425 65.46 -31.81 -65.86
C ILE A 425 66.69 -32.73 -65.89
N SER A 426 67.71 -32.42 -65.10
CA SER A 426 68.91 -33.25 -64.98
C SER A 426 68.80 -34.19 -63.77
N ILE A 427 69.13 -35.47 -63.99
CA ILE A 427 69.37 -36.42 -62.91
C ILE A 427 70.85 -36.28 -62.52
N GLU A 428 71.11 -35.83 -61.29
CA GLU A 428 72.44 -35.96 -60.67
C GLU A 428 72.58 -37.35 -60.02
N GLU A 429 73.83 -37.79 -59.82
CA GLU A 429 74.17 -39.22 -59.77
C GLU A 429 73.47 -40.05 -58.68
N ILE A 430 73.25 -41.33 -59.02
CA ILE A 430 72.46 -42.29 -58.24
C ILE A 430 73.31 -42.89 -57.10
N ASP A 431 72.69 -43.02 -55.93
CA ASP A 431 73.27 -43.70 -54.77
C ASP A 431 73.44 -45.21 -55.01
N ALA A 432 74.59 -45.77 -54.61
CA ALA A 432 74.99 -47.14 -54.93
C ALA A 432 74.05 -48.22 -54.33
N ASP A 433 73.32 -47.87 -53.26
CA ASP A 433 72.35 -48.75 -52.58
C ASP A 433 70.89 -48.53 -53.04
N GLY A 434 70.66 -47.74 -54.10
CA GLY A 434 69.52 -47.89 -55.01
C GLY A 434 68.12 -47.59 -54.47
N LYS A 435 67.97 -46.75 -53.43
CA LYS A 435 66.65 -46.48 -52.79
C LYS A 435 66.03 -45.10 -53.04
N PHE A 436 66.75 -44.15 -53.62
CA PHE A 436 66.19 -42.86 -54.03
C PHE A 436 66.98 -42.25 -55.20
N VAL A 437 66.33 -41.35 -55.94
CA VAL A 437 66.93 -40.58 -57.04
C VAL A 437 66.66 -39.10 -56.79
N ARG A 438 67.69 -38.25 -56.91
CA ARG A 438 67.52 -36.79 -56.83
C ARG A 438 67.28 -36.22 -58.23
N LEU A 439 66.19 -35.46 -58.36
CA LEU A 439 65.86 -34.72 -59.58
C LEU A 439 66.18 -33.24 -59.36
N LYS A 440 66.89 -32.64 -60.30
CA LYS A 440 67.29 -31.23 -60.27
C LYS A 440 66.73 -30.54 -61.50
N ASN A 441 65.80 -29.61 -61.30
CA ASN A 441 65.28 -28.78 -62.38
C ASN A 441 66.21 -27.59 -62.58
N ASN A 442 66.70 -27.40 -63.81
CA ASN A 442 67.58 -26.29 -64.20
C ASN A 442 66.86 -25.25 -65.08
N SER A 443 65.53 -25.27 -65.16
CA SER A 443 64.74 -24.28 -65.91
C SER A 443 64.65 -22.93 -65.16
N GLU A 444 65.78 -22.22 -65.09
CA GLU A 444 65.87 -20.83 -64.61
C GLU A 444 65.94 -19.83 -65.77
N LYS A 445 65.16 -18.75 -65.64
CA LYS A 445 65.15 -17.52 -66.47
C LYS A 445 64.53 -17.64 -67.87
#